data_AF-A0A4Z0R442-F1
#
_entry.id   AF-A0A4Z0R442-F1
#
_cell.length_a   1.000
_cell.length_b   1.000
_cell.length_c   1.000
_cell.angle_alpha   90.00
_cell.angle_beta   90.00
_cell.angle_gamma   90.00
#
_symmetry.space_group_name_H-M   'P 1'
#
loop_
_entity.id
_entity.type
_entity.pdbx_description
1 polymer ?
#
loop_
_entity_poly.entity_id
_entity_poly.type
_entity_poly.pdbx_seq_one_letter_code
_entity_poly.pdbx_strand_id
1 'polypeptide(L)'
;MTILIPAYEPDIRLLALIEKLQAVCNFKIVVVDDGSGHAYSGIFKTVQDYGCTVLTHTTNQGKGRALKTGFRYIQETGESDGVVCADSDGQHLPQDILKISQEINAFKGHIILGCRRFTGNVPMRSRFGNTITRMVYSFSTGKSIYDTQTGLRGFSSDMLDWLCSVSGERFEYEMNILLEADKEDFSFREVDIDTVYHHNHSSHFRTIIDSAKVYLPILKFSASSLLSGVLDIALLLLIQSIYPNLLLAVVGARVCSSVFNYTLNRVFVFSKGNRTGFQSSLKKYFTLVLIIMALNYGLLYMINLQFGVPLFYAKLLTETILFLFSYLIQKRLVFKDRRGSSGPVMFKGPEYFKPTF
;
A
#
# COMPACT_ATOMS: atom_id res chain seq x y z
N MET A 1 -13.53 -21.26 10.37
CA MET A 1 -12.37 -20.70 9.64
C MET A 1 -12.56 -20.94 8.15
N THR A 2 -12.41 -19.90 7.34
CA THR A 2 -12.59 -19.98 5.89
C THR A 2 -11.30 -19.64 5.14
N ILE A 3 -10.96 -20.40 4.11
CA ILE A 3 -9.91 -20.08 3.14
C ILE A 3 -10.55 -19.39 1.95
N LEU A 4 -10.13 -18.16 1.65
CA LEU A 4 -10.62 -17.36 0.53
C LEU A 4 -9.55 -17.30 -0.57
N ILE A 5 -9.91 -17.76 -1.77
CA ILE A 5 -9.01 -17.82 -2.92
C ILE A 5 -9.60 -17.00 -4.09
N PRO A 6 -9.13 -15.76 -4.32
CA PRO A 6 -9.45 -15.05 -5.55
C PRO A 6 -8.71 -15.68 -6.73
N ALA A 7 -9.42 -15.93 -7.83
CA ALA A 7 -8.87 -16.57 -9.02
C ALA A 7 -9.27 -15.80 -10.29
N TYR A 8 -8.32 -15.60 -11.20
CA TYR A 8 -8.57 -15.09 -12.54
C TYR A 8 -7.73 -15.89 -13.53
N GLU A 9 -8.41 -16.55 -14.47
CA GLU A 9 -7.81 -17.46 -15.44
C GLU A 9 -6.93 -18.55 -14.78
N PRO A 10 -7.42 -19.27 -13.74
CA PRO A 10 -6.61 -20.25 -13.01
C PRO A 10 -6.29 -21.48 -13.86
N ASP A 11 -5.28 -22.25 -13.43
CA ASP A 11 -4.96 -23.55 -14.02
C ASP A 11 -5.11 -24.68 -12.99
N ILE A 12 -4.60 -25.87 -13.33
CA ILE A 12 -4.67 -27.08 -12.50
C ILE A 12 -4.06 -26.91 -11.10
N ARG A 13 -3.23 -25.89 -10.88
CA ARG A 13 -2.60 -25.66 -9.58
C ARG A 13 -3.61 -25.24 -8.52
N LEU A 14 -4.69 -24.56 -8.93
CA LEU A 14 -5.81 -24.27 -8.03
C LEU A 14 -6.44 -25.57 -7.50
N LEU A 15 -6.69 -26.53 -8.40
CA LEU A 15 -7.26 -27.82 -8.02
C LEU A 15 -6.33 -28.60 -7.10
N ALA A 16 -5.04 -28.67 -7.45
CA ALA A 16 -4.02 -29.33 -6.63
C ALA A 16 -3.85 -28.67 -5.25
N LEU A 17 -3.99 -27.34 -5.16
CA LEU A 17 -3.95 -26.63 -3.88
C LEU A 17 -5.15 -27.01 -3.01
N ILE A 18 -6.36 -27.04 -3.58
CA ILE A 18 -7.59 -27.39 -2.87
C ILE A 18 -7.53 -28.84 -2.36
N GLU A 19 -7.12 -29.80 -3.19
CA GLU A 19 -6.97 -31.20 -2.77
C GLU A 19 -6.01 -31.33 -1.59
N LYS A 20 -4.85 -30.67 -1.67
CA LYS A 20 -3.87 -30.69 -0.58
C LYS A 20 -4.39 -30.03 0.69
N LEU A 21 -5.17 -28.95 0.57
CA LEU A 21 -5.80 -28.28 1.71
C LEU A 21 -6.84 -29.17 2.39
N GLN A 22 -7.70 -29.81 1.61
CA GLN A 22 -8.71 -30.74 2.13
C GLN A 22 -8.10 -31.98 2.78
N ALA A 23 -6.92 -32.42 2.33
CA ALA A 23 -6.20 -33.52 2.94
C ALA A 23 -5.62 -33.18 4.34
N VAL A 24 -5.41 -31.90 4.66
CA VAL A 24 -4.76 -31.47 5.91
C VAL A 24 -5.69 -30.69 6.85
N CYS A 25 -6.85 -30.21 6.40
CA CYS A 25 -7.81 -29.50 7.22
C CYS A 25 -9.25 -29.57 6.69
N ASN A 26 -10.21 -29.32 7.58
CA ASN A 26 -11.64 -29.29 7.29
C ASN A 26 -12.19 -27.86 7.16
N PHE A 27 -11.36 -26.90 6.72
CA PHE A 27 -11.79 -25.51 6.58
C PHE A 27 -12.73 -25.34 5.38
N LYS A 28 -13.65 -24.38 5.48
CA LYS A 28 -14.47 -23.98 4.34
C LYS A 28 -13.57 -23.33 3.30
N ILE A 29 -13.74 -23.67 2.03
CA ILE A 29 -12.99 -23.06 0.93
C ILE A 29 -13.97 -22.30 0.05
N VAL A 30 -13.72 -20.99 -0.07
CA VAL A 30 -14.46 -20.08 -0.94
C VAL A 30 -13.52 -19.61 -2.04
N VAL A 31 -13.87 -19.93 -3.28
CA VAL A 31 -13.15 -19.47 -4.47
C VAL A 31 -13.97 -18.37 -5.15
N VAL A 32 -13.33 -17.28 -5.53
CA VAL A 32 -13.97 -16.19 -6.29
C VAL A 32 -13.37 -16.14 -7.69
N ASP A 33 -14.14 -16.58 -8.68
CA ASP A 33 -13.83 -16.40 -10.10
C ASP A 33 -14.06 -14.93 -10.49
N ASP A 34 -12.99 -14.16 -10.69
CA ASP A 34 -13.02 -12.77 -11.14
C ASP A 34 -13.27 -12.68 -12.66
N GLY A 35 -14.24 -13.43 -13.18
CA GLY A 35 -14.68 -13.36 -14.57
C GLY A 35 -13.69 -13.94 -15.58
N SER A 36 -13.14 -15.13 -15.30
CA SER A 36 -12.19 -15.84 -16.18
C SER A 36 -12.79 -16.26 -17.53
N GLY A 37 -14.12 -16.40 -17.60
CA GLY A 37 -14.85 -16.73 -18.83
C GLY A 37 -15.01 -18.22 -19.10
N HIS A 38 -15.72 -18.56 -20.18
CA HIS A 38 -16.22 -19.92 -20.44
C HIS A 38 -15.12 -20.99 -20.54
N ALA A 39 -13.92 -20.61 -21.00
CA ALA A 39 -12.78 -21.54 -21.12
C ALA A 39 -12.34 -22.14 -19.78
N TYR A 40 -12.59 -21.46 -18.66
CA TYR A 40 -12.18 -21.89 -17.31
C TYR A 40 -13.33 -22.52 -16.50
N SER A 41 -14.55 -22.57 -17.06
CA SER A 41 -15.73 -23.12 -16.38
C SER A 41 -15.53 -24.55 -15.89
N GLY A 42 -14.76 -25.37 -16.61
CA GLY A 42 -14.43 -26.73 -16.21
C GLY A 42 -13.67 -26.80 -14.88
N ILE A 43 -12.70 -25.89 -14.67
CA ILE A 43 -11.94 -25.83 -13.42
C ILE A 43 -12.86 -25.45 -12.26
N PHE A 44 -13.69 -24.42 -12.42
CA PHE A 44 -14.60 -23.99 -11.36
C PHE A 44 -15.69 -25.02 -11.06
N LYS A 45 -16.14 -25.78 -12.06
CA LYS A 45 -17.04 -26.91 -11.84
C LYS A 45 -16.36 -27.98 -10.97
N THR A 46 -15.11 -28.35 -11.27
CA THR A 46 -14.36 -29.29 -10.44
C THR A 46 -14.15 -28.77 -9.00
N VAL A 47 -13.93 -27.46 -8.83
CA VAL A 47 -13.88 -26.84 -7.49
C VAL A 47 -15.19 -27.05 -6.73
N GLN A 48 -16.35 -26.89 -7.39
CA GLN A 48 -17.65 -27.17 -6.79
C GLN A 48 -17.85 -28.67 -6.49
N ASP A 49 -17.38 -29.55 -7.38
CA ASP A 49 -17.43 -31.01 -7.18
C ASP A 49 -16.59 -31.45 -5.96
N TYR A 50 -15.54 -30.69 -5.61
CA TYR A 50 -14.80 -30.85 -4.34
C TYR A 50 -15.54 -30.32 -3.11
N GLY A 51 -16.79 -29.85 -3.26
CA GLY A 51 -17.59 -29.30 -2.18
C GLY A 51 -17.21 -27.88 -1.75
N CYS A 52 -16.42 -27.17 -2.56
CA CYS A 52 -16.06 -25.77 -2.29
C CYS A 52 -17.14 -24.81 -2.80
N THR A 53 -17.22 -23.63 -2.19
CA THR A 53 -18.09 -22.56 -2.71
C THR A 53 -17.37 -21.82 -3.83
N VAL A 54 -18.06 -21.57 -4.95
CA VAL A 54 -17.57 -20.73 -6.04
C VAL A 54 -18.49 -19.53 -6.24
N LEU A 55 -17.93 -18.33 -6.17
CA LEU A 55 -18.60 -17.06 -6.50
C LEU A 55 -18.02 -16.54 -7.82
N THR A 56 -18.87 -16.11 -8.75
CA THR A 56 -18.42 -15.73 -10.10
C THR A 56 -18.82 -14.30 -10.45
N HIS A 57 -17.84 -13.51 -10.89
CA HIS A 57 -18.07 -12.23 -11.55
C HIS A 57 -18.33 -12.43 -13.04
N THR A 58 -19.18 -11.58 -13.62
CA THR A 58 -19.46 -11.62 -15.06
C THR A 58 -18.28 -11.17 -15.93
N THR A 59 -17.43 -10.29 -15.40
CA THR A 59 -16.22 -9.77 -16.05
C THR A 59 -15.12 -9.55 -15.00
N ASN A 60 -13.87 -9.39 -15.43
CA ASN A 60 -12.76 -9.06 -14.55
C ASN A 60 -12.93 -7.69 -13.87
N GLN A 61 -13.12 -7.69 -12.56
CA GLN A 61 -13.28 -6.49 -11.75
C GLN A 61 -12.01 -6.16 -10.94
N GLY A 62 -11.15 -7.15 -10.71
CA GLY A 62 -9.87 -7.01 -10.01
C GLY A 62 -9.79 -7.82 -8.72
N LYS A 63 -8.55 -8.14 -8.31
CA LYS A 63 -8.26 -8.92 -7.09
C LYS A 63 -8.92 -8.33 -5.83
N GLY A 64 -8.85 -7.02 -5.63
CA GLY A 64 -9.47 -6.36 -4.49
C GLY A 64 -10.99 -6.53 -4.47
N ARG A 65 -11.64 -6.43 -5.62
CA ARG A 65 -13.08 -6.68 -5.75
C ARG A 65 -13.43 -8.14 -5.47
N ALA A 66 -12.64 -9.08 -5.99
CA ALA A 66 -12.81 -10.51 -5.72
C ALA A 66 -12.69 -10.84 -4.22
N LEU A 67 -11.68 -10.26 -3.55
CA LEU A 67 -11.52 -10.37 -2.10
C LEU A 67 -12.74 -9.81 -1.35
N LYS A 68 -13.20 -8.60 -1.69
CA LYS A 68 -14.40 -8.00 -1.09
C LYS A 68 -15.66 -8.82 -1.29
N THR A 69 -15.85 -9.41 -2.47
CA THR A 69 -16.96 -10.33 -2.74
C THR A 69 -16.88 -11.54 -1.80
N GLY A 70 -15.69 -12.12 -1.63
CA GLY A 70 -15.45 -13.20 -0.69
C GLY A 70 -15.72 -12.81 0.76
N PHE A 71 -15.19 -11.66 1.22
CA PHE A 71 -15.40 -11.17 2.59
C PHE A 71 -16.88 -10.95 2.90
N ARG A 72 -17.63 -10.36 1.96
CA ARG A 72 -19.09 -10.17 2.12
C ARG A 72 -19.82 -11.51 2.23
N TYR A 73 -19.50 -12.47 1.38
CA TYR A 73 -20.10 -13.80 1.45
C TYR A 73 -19.79 -14.51 2.78
N ILE A 74 -18.54 -14.42 3.25
CA ILE A 74 -18.10 -15.01 4.53
C ILE A 74 -18.84 -14.36 5.70
N GLN A 75 -19.05 -13.05 5.65
CA GLN A 75 -19.82 -12.31 6.64
C GLN A 75 -21.30 -12.74 6.64
N GLU A 76 -21.94 -12.82 5.47
CA GLU A 76 -23.35 -13.21 5.31
C GLU A 76 -23.62 -14.65 5.76
N THR A 77 -22.62 -15.53 5.66
CA THR A 77 -22.72 -16.93 6.11
C THR A 77 -22.41 -17.13 7.59
N GLY A 78 -22.08 -16.07 8.33
CA GLY A 78 -21.90 -16.09 9.79
C GLY A 78 -20.60 -16.76 10.25
N GLU A 79 -19.52 -16.69 9.47
CA GLU A 79 -18.21 -17.20 9.89
C GLU A 79 -17.66 -16.46 11.13
N SER A 80 -17.30 -17.21 12.17
CA SER A 80 -16.87 -16.64 13.45
C SER A 80 -15.36 -16.73 13.70
N ASP A 81 -14.62 -17.61 13.02
CA ASP A 81 -13.21 -17.85 13.37
C ASP A 81 -12.24 -16.92 12.62
N GLY A 82 -12.62 -16.49 11.42
CA GLY A 82 -11.81 -15.63 10.56
C GLY A 82 -11.59 -16.19 9.15
N VAL A 83 -10.74 -15.50 8.40
CA VAL A 83 -10.45 -15.78 6.99
C VAL A 83 -8.94 -15.79 6.71
N VAL A 84 -8.49 -16.81 5.98
CA VAL A 84 -7.14 -16.85 5.38
C VAL A 84 -7.27 -16.62 3.89
N CYS A 85 -6.71 -15.55 3.37
CA CYS A 85 -6.60 -15.28 1.95
C CYS A 85 -5.36 -15.96 1.39
N ALA A 86 -5.50 -16.74 0.32
CA ALA A 86 -4.40 -17.39 -0.38
C ALA A 86 -4.53 -17.19 -1.91
N ASP A 87 -3.40 -17.10 -2.61
CA ASP A 87 -3.38 -16.98 -4.07
C ASP A 87 -3.67 -18.33 -4.76
N SER A 88 -4.30 -18.27 -5.94
CA SER A 88 -4.71 -19.45 -6.72
C SER A 88 -3.58 -20.16 -7.49
N ASP A 89 -2.36 -19.66 -7.43
CA ASP A 89 -1.23 -20.12 -8.25
C ASP A 89 -0.40 -21.25 -7.61
N GLY A 90 -0.78 -21.68 -6.40
CA GLY A 90 -0.13 -22.77 -5.67
C GLY A 90 1.22 -22.41 -5.07
N GLN A 91 1.59 -21.12 -5.01
CA GLN A 91 2.85 -20.69 -4.37
C GLN A 91 2.84 -20.87 -2.85
N HIS A 92 1.65 -20.86 -2.23
CA HIS A 92 1.48 -21.00 -0.79
C HIS A 92 1.31 -22.48 -0.41
N LEU A 93 2.17 -22.96 0.49
CA LEU A 93 2.03 -24.33 0.99
C LEU A 93 0.80 -24.44 1.90
N PRO A 94 0.08 -25.57 1.87
CA PRO A 94 -1.01 -25.86 2.81
C PRO A 94 -0.60 -25.69 4.27
N GLN A 95 0.63 -26.10 4.62
CA GLN A 95 1.16 -25.95 5.98
C GLN A 95 1.31 -24.49 6.39
N ASP A 96 1.67 -23.61 5.45
CA ASP A 96 1.78 -22.17 5.74
C ASP A 96 0.40 -21.54 5.92
N ILE A 97 -0.59 -21.93 5.12
CA ILE A 97 -1.99 -21.54 5.31
C ILE A 97 -2.48 -21.96 6.71
N LEU A 98 -2.13 -23.16 7.17
CA LEU A 98 -2.46 -23.63 8.53
C LEU A 98 -1.72 -22.86 9.63
N LYS A 99 -0.45 -22.49 9.43
CA LYS A 99 0.26 -21.64 10.40
C LYS A 99 -0.44 -20.29 10.57
N ILE A 100 -0.87 -19.68 9.47
CA ILE A 100 -1.60 -18.41 9.49
C ILE A 100 -2.93 -18.55 10.23
N SER A 101 -3.69 -19.63 9.99
CA SER A 101 -4.97 -19.84 10.68
C SER A 101 -4.80 -20.01 12.20
N GLN A 102 -3.73 -20.67 12.65
CA GLN A 102 -3.40 -20.80 14.08
C GLN A 102 -3.10 -19.45 14.71
N GLU A 103 -2.38 -18.58 13.99
CA GLU A 103 -1.99 -17.25 14.46
C GLU A 103 -3.18 -16.28 14.54
N ILE A 104 -4.16 -16.38 13.63
CA ILE A 104 -5.42 -15.61 13.72
C ILE A 104 -6.13 -15.89 15.06
N ASN A 105 -6.23 -17.16 15.44
CA ASN A 105 -6.89 -17.57 16.67
C ASN A 105 -6.15 -17.09 17.94
N ALA A 106 -4.82 -17.04 17.88
CA ALA A 106 -3.99 -16.62 19.00
C ALA A 106 -3.91 -15.09 19.15
N PHE A 107 -4.04 -14.32 18.07
CA PHE A 107 -3.84 -12.87 18.05
C PHE A 107 -5.02 -12.13 17.42
N LYS A 108 -6.11 -11.99 18.17
CA LYS A 108 -7.24 -11.12 17.77
C LYS A 108 -6.77 -9.67 17.58
N GLY A 109 -7.39 -8.95 16.65
CA GLY A 109 -7.00 -7.57 16.30
C GLY A 109 -5.67 -7.46 15.55
N HIS A 110 -5.06 -8.58 15.14
CA HIS A 110 -3.86 -8.58 14.32
C HIS A 110 -4.14 -9.08 12.90
N ILE A 111 -3.64 -8.34 11.92
CA ILE A 111 -3.52 -8.81 10.55
C ILE A 111 -2.28 -9.68 10.48
N ILE A 112 -2.50 -10.97 10.18
CA ILE A 112 -1.42 -11.94 10.07
C ILE A 112 -0.88 -11.90 8.64
N LEU A 113 0.42 -11.67 8.47
CA LEU A 113 1.09 -11.61 7.18
C LEU A 113 2.02 -12.81 7.03
N GLY A 114 1.80 -13.63 6.01
CA GLY A 114 2.71 -14.70 5.64
C GLY A 114 3.93 -14.12 4.94
N CYS A 115 5.04 -13.94 5.64
CA CYS A 115 6.23 -13.29 5.14
C CYS A 115 7.21 -14.32 4.59
N ARG A 116 7.55 -14.17 3.32
CA ARG A 116 8.52 -15.07 2.67
C ARG A 116 9.89 -14.84 3.28
N ARG A 117 10.56 -15.92 3.69
CA ARG A 117 11.99 -15.83 3.98
C ARG A 117 12.73 -15.49 2.69
N PHE A 118 13.30 -14.29 2.59
CA PHE A 118 14.21 -13.90 1.48
C PHE A 118 15.56 -14.64 1.54
N THR A 119 15.58 -15.89 2.00
CA THR A 119 16.72 -16.80 2.01
C THR A 119 16.69 -17.62 0.73
N GLY A 120 17.33 -17.15 -0.35
CA GLY A 120 17.46 -17.91 -1.61
C GLY A 120 17.34 -17.07 -2.89
N ASN A 121 17.20 -17.77 -4.03
CA ASN A 121 17.08 -17.23 -5.40
C ASN A 121 15.73 -16.55 -5.67
N VAL A 122 15.36 -15.55 -4.86
CA VAL A 122 14.21 -14.70 -5.16
C VAL A 122 14.56 -13.86 -6.40
N PRO A 123 13.72 -13.84 -7.46
CA PRO A 123 13.99 -13.03 -8.64
C PRO A 123 14.26 -11.57 -8.22
N MET A 124 15.40 -11.01 -8.64
CA MET A 124 15.85 -9.66 -8.25
C MET A 124 14.77 -8.58 -8.42
N ARG A 125 13.88 -8.75 -9.41
CA ARG A 125 12.74 -7.87 -9.68
C ARG A 125 11.69 -7.85 -8.56
N SER A 126 11.37 -9.01 -7.99
CA SER A 126 10.41 -9.12 -6.88
C SER A 126 10.99 -8.51 -5.59
N ARG A 127 12.30 -8.73 -5.34
CA ARG A 127 13.01 -8.08 -4.22
C ARG A 127 12.99 -6.56 -4.32
N PHE A 128 13.23 -6.02 -5.51
CA PHE A 128 13.22 -4.57 -5.74
C PHE A 128 11.82 -3.96 -5.54
N GLY A 129 10.77 -4.60 -6.07
CA GLY A 129 9.38 -4.15 -5.88
C GLY A 129 8.93 -4.16 -4.42
N ASN A 130 9.25 -5.22 -3.67
CA ASN A 130 8.98 -5.28 -2.24
C ASN A 130 9.80 -4.22 -1.47
N THR A 131 11.04 -3.97 -1.86
CA THR A 131 11.88 -2.94 -1.21
C THR A 131 11.27 -1.55 -1.35
N ILE A 132 10.79 -1.17 -2.53
CA ILE A 132 10.11 0.12 -2.76
C ILE A 132 8.83 0.21 -1.95
N THR A 133 7.98 -0.82 -2.01
CA THR A 133 6.68 -0.80 -1.30
C THR A 133 6.86 -0.78 0.22
N ARG A 134 7.87 -1.47 0.76
CA ARG A 134 8.29 -1.34 2.17
C ARG A 134 8.76 0.06 2.52
N MET A 135 9.56 0.69 1.67
CA MET A 135 10.00 2.08 1.90
C MET A 135 8.82 3.05 1.90
N VAL A 136 7.90 2.91 0.94
CA VAL A 136 6.68 3.75 0.86
C VAL A 136 5.80 3.53 2.09
N TYR A 137 5.57 2.27 2.48
CA TYR A 137 4.81 1.93 3.67
C TYR A 137 5.47 2.55 4.91
N SER A 138 6.76 2.29 5.10
CA SER A 138 7.50 2.79 6.27
C SER A 138 7.57 4.31 6.33
N PHE A 139 7.68 4.96 5.18
CA PHE A 139 7.59 6.41 5.10
C PHE A 139 6.18 6.94 5.40
N SER A 140 5.14 6.20 5.05
CA SER A 140 3.74 6.63 5.16
C SER A 140 3.08 6.27 6.49
N THR A 141 3.62 5.31 7.24
CA THR A 141 3.07 4.87 8.54
C THR A 141 4.06 5.02 9.69
N GLY A 142 5.36 5.17 9.41
CA GLY A 142 6.41 5.16 10.42
C GLY A 142 6.74 3.76 10.97
N LYS A 143 6.02 2.71 10.52
CA LYS A 143 6.23 1.31 10.94
C LYS A 143 7.03 0.54 9.90
N SER A 144 7.56 -0.62 10.27
CA SER A 144 8.25 -1.51 9.32
C SER A 144 7.47 -2.81 9.20
N ILE A 145 7.24 -3.21 7.95
CA ILE A 145 6.77 -4.55 7.57
C ILE A 145 7.84 -5.15 6.65
N TYR A 146 8.06 -6.44 6.77
CA TYR A 146 9.05 -7.22 6.04
C TYR A 146 8.57 -7.65 4.64
N ASP A 147 7.30 -7.99 4.47
CA ASP A 147 6.72 -8.31 3.15
C ASP A 147 5.37 -7.62 2.95
N THR A 148 5.38 -6.47 2.27
CA THR A 148 4.15 -5.73 1.94
C THR A 148 3.41 -6.33 0.75
N GLN A 149 4.04 -7.24 0.00
CA GLN A 149 3.52 -7.83 -1.23
C GLN A 149 3.13 -9.30 -1.06
N THR A 150 2.99 -9.79 0.17
CA THR A 150 2.46 -11.12 0.41
C THR A 150 0.97 -11.18 0.10
N GLY A 151 0.56 -12.21 -0.65
CA GLY A 151 -0.84 -12.56 -0.89
C GLY A 151 -1.40 -13.55 0.12
N LEU A 152 -0.56 -14.14 0.99
CA LEU A 152 -1.01 -14.98 2.10
C LEU A 152 -1.24 -14.12 3.33
N ARG A 153 -2.51 -13.91 3.68
CA ARG A 153 -2.92 -13.03 4.78
C ARG A 153 -4.02 -13.64 5.61
N GLY A 154 -3.96 -13.44 6.91
CA GLY A 154 -4.97 -13.86 7.86
C GLY A 154 -5.67 -12.68 8.51
N PHE A 155 -6.99 -12.76 8.62
CA PHE A 155 -7.82 -11.74 9.25
C PHE A 155 -8.81 -12.41 10.20
N SER A 156 -9.02 -11.82 11.37
CA SER A 156 -10.08 -12.23 12.27
C SER A 156 -11.46 -11.78 11.75
N SER A 157 -12.52 -12.47 12.16
CA SER A 157 -13.89 -12.26 11.67
C SER A 157 -14.44 -10.86 11.97
N ASP A 158 -13.99 -10.22 13.05
CA ASP A 158 -14.31 -8.84 13.43
C ASP A 158 -13.77 -7.78 12.45
N MET A 159 -12.84 -8.14 11.57
CA MET A 159 -12.28 -7.24 10.56
C MET A 159 -13.07 -7.22 9.25
N LEU A 160 -14.02 -8.14 9.04
CA LEU A 160 -14.68 -8.33 7.74
C LEU A 160 -15.43 -7.08 7.25
N ASP A 161 -16.10 -6.36 8.15
CA ASP A 161 -16.78 -5.10 7.85
C ASP A 161 -15.79 -4.03 7.35
N TRP A 162 -14.69 -3.88 8.09
CA TRP A 162 -13.63 -2.94 7.73
C TRP A 162 -13.01 -3.32 6.38
N LEU A 163 -12.65 -4.59 6.17
CA LEU A 163 -12.07 -5.07 4.92
C LEU A 163 -12.96 -4.75 3.72
N CYS A 164 -14.29 -4.87 3.86
CA CYS A 164 -15.23 -4.47 2.81
C CYS A 164 -15.23 -2.97 2.51
N SER A 165 -14.91 -2.13 3.50
CA SER A 165 -14.91 -0.66 3.40
C SER A 165 -13.64 -0.06 2.80
N VAL A 166 -12.50 -0.77 2.91
CA VAL A 166 -11.19 -0.29 2.43
C VAL A 166 -11.25 0.03 0.93
N SER A 167 -10.66 1.16 0.54
CA SER A 167 -10.68 1.64 -0.84
C SER A 167 -9.84 0.78 -1.80
N GLY A 168 -10.21 0.74 -3.09
CA GLY A 168 -9.47 0.01 -4.13
C GLY A 168 -10.15 -1.30 -4.54
N GLU A 169 -9.97 -1.68 -5.80
CA GLU A 169 -10.65 -2.84 -6.41
C GLU A 169 -9.68 -3.80 -7.10
N ARG A 170 -8.43 -3.38 -7.34
CA ARG A 170 -7.38 -4.23 -7.93
C ARG A 170 -6.25 -4.45 -6.91
N PHE A 171 -5.02 -4.64 -7.37
CA PHE A 171 -3.87 -4.95 -6.50
C PHE A 171 -3.54 -3.85 -5.48
N GLU A 172 -3.91 -2.60 -5.74
CA GLU A 172 -3.74 -1.50 -4.78
C GLU A 172 -4.51 -1.70 -3.48
N TYR A 173 -5.61 -2.47 -3.51
CA TYR A 173 -6.42 -2.77 -2.33
C TYR A 173 -5.59 -3.41 -1.21
N GLU A 174 -4.71 -4.35 -1.55
CA GLU A 174 -3.84 -5.01 -0.58
C GLU A 174 -2.87 -4.03 0.10
N MET A 175 -2.41 -2.99 -0.60
CA MET A 175 -1.59 -1.93 -0.01
C MET A 175 -2.43 -1.00 0.86
N ASN A 176 -3.65 -0.66 0.42
CA ASN A 176 -4.56 0.19 1.19
C ASN A 176 -4.95 -0.44 2.52
N ILE A 177 -5.16 -1.77 2.58
CA ILE A 177 -5.34 -2.50 3.84
C ILE A 177 -4.19 -2.18 4.80
N LEU A 178 -2.94 -2.27 4.34
CA LEU A 178 -1.78 -2.02 5.20
C LEU A 178 -1.74 -0.57 5.69
N LEU A 179 -2.03 0.39 4.80
CA LEU A 179 -2.00 1.82 5.12
C LEU A 179 -3.17 2.28 6.01
N GLU A 180 -4.30 1.59 5.95
CA GLU A 180 -5.50 1.94 6.71
C GLU A 180 -5.60 1.21 8.05
N ALA A 181 -4.96 0.04 8.21
CA ALA A 181 -5.04 -0.79 9.42
C ALA A 181 -4.71 -0.02 10.71
N ASP A 182 -3.69 0.84 10.67
CA ASP A 182 -3.25 1.64 11.82
C ASP A 182 -4.33 2.62 12.32
N LYS A 183 -5.29 3.02 11.47
CA LYS A 183 -6.37 3.94 11.84
C LYS A 183 -7.49 3.23 12.60
N GLU A 184 -7.60 1.92 12.43
CA GLU A 184 -8.58 1.05 13.09
C GLU A 184 -7.97 0.29 14.27
N ASP A 185 -6.80 0.73 14.75
CA ASP A 185 -6.04 0.10 15.84
C ASP A 185 -5.66 -1.38 15.57
N PHE A 186 -5.68 -1.82 14.31
CA PHE A 186 -5.19 -3.15 13.94
C PHE A 186 -3.67 -3.18 13.87
N SER A 187 -3.09 -4.22 14.47
CA SER A 187 -1.64 -4.46 14.47
C SER A 187 -1.26 -5.52 13.45
N PHE A 188 0.03 -5.62 13.12
CA PHE A 188 0.54 -6.64 12.20
C PHE A 188 1.31 -7.71 12.95
N ARG A 189 1.17 -8.95 12.50
CA ARG A 189 2.02 -10.06 12.93
C ARG A 189 2.57 -10.80 11.73
N GLU A 190 3.89 -10.88 11.65
CA GLU A 190 4.59 -11.49 10.53
C GLU A 190 4.95 -12.93 10.88
N VAL A 191 4.55 -13.85 10.01
CA VAL A 191 4.78 -15.29 10.17
C VAL A 191 5.64 -15.76 9.02
N ASP A 192 6.77 -16.40 9.32
CA ASP A 192 7.66 -16.93 8.29
C ASP A 192 6.96 -18.04 7.49
N ILE A 193 6.97 -17.92 6.17
CA ILE A 193 6.45 -18.92 5.22
C ILE A 193 7.52 -19.36 4.22
N ASP A 194 7.38 -20.59 3.74
CA ASP A 194 8.25 -21.15 2.72
C ASP A 194 7.71 -20.75 1.33
N THR A 195 8.61 -20.36 0.43
CA THR A 195 8.19 -19.95 -0.93
C THR A 195 8.47 -21.06 -1.92
N VAL A 196 7.41 -21.57 -2.56
CA VAL A 196 7.54 -22.52 -3.67
C VAL A 196 7.70 -21.74 -4.98
N TYR A 197 8.94 -21.68 -5.50
CA TYR A 197 9.20 -21.09 -6.81
C TYR A 197 9.00 -22.13 -7.92
N HIS A 198 7.87 -22.04 -8.62
CA HIS A 198 7.68 -22.80 -9.86
C HIS A 198 8.43 -22.12 -11.02
N HIS A 199 9.29 -22.87 -11.72
CA HIS A 199 9.93 -22.41 -12.94
C HIS A 199 8.88 -22.36 -14.07
N ASN A 200 8.41 -21.15 -14.39
CA ASN A 200 7.76 -20.67 -15.65
C ASN A 200 6.24 -20.41 -15.77
N HIS A 201 6.01 -19.26 -16.45
CA HIS A 201 5.03 -18.84 -17.48
C HIS A 201 3.53 -18.57 -17.25
N SER A 202 2.97 -18.65 -16.05
CA SER A 202 1.58 -18.18 -15.86
C SER A 202 1.34 -17.50 -14.53
N SER A 203 2.16 -16.49 -14.21
CA SER A 203 1.69 -15.43 -13.32
C SER A 203 0.86 -14.48 -14.18
N HIS A 204 -0.47 -14.53 -14.07
CA HIS A 204 -1.38 -13.55 -14.70
C HIS A 204 -1.17 -12.11 -14.19
N PHE A 205 -0.23 -11.92 -13.25
CA PHE A 205 0.46 -10.66 -13.04
C PHE A 205 1.15 -10.26 -14.35
N ARG A 206 0.53 -9.37 -15.14
CA ARG A 206 1.22 -8.62 -16.21
C ARG A 206 2.26 -7.73 -15.52
N THR A 207 3.37 -8.36 -15.15
CA THR A 207 4.30 -7.97 -14.08
C THR A 207 4.94 -6.61 -14.30
N ILE A 208 4.90 -6.10 -15.53
CA ILE A 208 5.49 -4.83 -15.92
C ILE A 208 4.42 -3.74 -15.96
N ILE A 209 3.24 -4.01 -16.51
CA ILE A 209 2.20 -2.99 -16.71
C ILE A 209 1.52 -2.66 -15.38
N ASP A 210 1.19 -3.67 -14.58
CA ASP A 210 0.44 -3.45 -13.34
C ASP A 210 1.36 -3.01 -12.19
N SER A 211 2.60 -3.49 -12.18
CA SER A 211 3.68 -2.88 -11.39
C SER A 211 3.92 -1.42 -11.80
N ALA A 212 4.01 -1.12 -13.09
CA ALA A 212 4.17 0.26 -13.55
C ALA A 212 2.98 1.13 -13.11
N LYS A 213 1.74 0.65 -13.06
CA LYS A 213 0.62 1.50 -12.56
C LYS A 213 0.76 1.87 -11.08
N VAL A 214 1.33 0.99 -10.24
CA VAL A 214 1.63 1.28 -8.84
C VAL A 214 2.88 2.17 -8.71
N TYR A 215 3.93 1.91 -9.50
CA TYR A 215 5.21 2.62 -9.42
C TYR A 215 5.23 3.96 -10.18
N LEU A 216 4.46 4.11 -11.26
CA LEU A 216 4.49 5.27 -12.16
C LEU A 216 4.04 6.56 -11.47
N PRO A 217 3.00 6.59 -10.61
CA PRO A 217 2.69 7.79 -9.84
C PRO A 217 3.84 8.22 -8.92
N ILE A 218 4.46 7.25 -8.23
CA ILE A 218 5.59 7.50 -7.32
C ILE A 218 6.82 7.97 -8.11
N LEU A 219 7.19 7.28 -9.19
CA LEU A 219 8.32 7.63 -10.04
C LEU A 219 8.13 8.97 -10.74
N LYS A 220 6.92 9.28 -11.23
CA LYS A 220 6.62 10.59 -11.83
C LYS A 220 6.68 11.70 -10.79
N PHE A 221 6.22 11.45 -9.56
CA PHE A 221 6.34 12.40 -8.45
C PHE A 221 7.80 12.63 -8.02
N SER A 222 8.61 11.57 -7.96
CA SER A 222 10.05 11.69 -7.69
C SER A 222 10.76 12.41 -8.82
N ALA A 223 10.45 12.10 -10.08
CA ALA A 223 11.03 12.76 -11.24
C ALA A 223 10.65 14.25 -11.32
N SER A 224 9.39 14.61 -11.06
CA SER A 224 8.95 16.01 -11.02
C SER A 224 9.63 16.80 -9.90
N SER A 225 9.88 16.16 -8.76
CA SER A 225 10.60 16.73 -7.62
C SER A 225 12.08 16.94 -7.92
N LEU A 226 12.74 15.98 -8.56
CA LEU A 226 14.13 16.13 -9.01
C LEU A 226 14.27 17.22 -10.08
N LEU A 227 13.39 17.24 -11.09
CA LEU A 227 13.37 18.28 -12.13
C LEU A 227 13.14 19.67 -11.54
N SER A 228 12.26 19.79 -10.55
CA SER A 228 12.06 21.04 -9.82
C SER A 228 13.28 21.46 -9.03
N GLY A 229 13.98 20.53 -8.36
CA GLY A 229 15.24 20.83 -7.67
C GLY A 229 16.34 21.30 -8.62
N VAL A 230 16.47 20.68 -9.79
CA VAL A 230 17.41 21.12 -10.84
C VAL A 230 17.03 22.52 -11.35
N LEU A 231 15.74 22.76 -11.59
CA LEU A 231 15.23 24.07 -12.01
C LEU A 231 15.47 25.14 -10.93
N ASP A 232 15.30 24.80 -9.66
CA ASP A 232 15.58 25.67 -8.52
C ASP A 232 17.05 26.12 -8.50
N ILE A 233 17.97 25.18 -8.70
CA ILE A 233 19.41 25.47 -8.77
C ILE A 233 19.73 26.35 -9.99
N ALA A 234 19.19 26.01 -11.16
CA ALA A 234 19.43 26.76 -12.38
C ALA A 234 18.89 28.20 -12.29
N LEU A 235 17.67 28.37 -11.77
CA LEU A 235 17.06 29.68 -11.56
C LEU A 235 17.80 30.49 -10.50
N LEU A 236 18.26 29.85 -9.42
CA LEU A 236 19.06 30.54 -8.41
C LEU A 236 20.35 31.11 -9.02
N LEU A 237 21.10 30.31 -9.77
CA LEU A 237 22.34 30.76 -10.42
C LEU A 237 22.09 31.87 -11.45
N LEU A 238 21.00 31.78 -12.20
CA LEU A 238 20.61 32.76 -13.21
C LEU A 238 20.11 34.07 -12.60
N ILE A 239 19.29 34.03 -11.55
CA ILE A 239 18.81 35.25 -10.88
C ILE A 239 19.98 35.92 -10.14
N GLN A 240 20.88 35.14 -9.53
CA GLN A 240 22.06 35.66 -8.83
C GLN A 240 23.08 36.30 -9.77
N SER A 241 23.16 35.88 -11.05
CA SER A 241 24.06 36.52 -12.02
C SER A 241 23.54 37.88 -12.51
N ILE A 242 22.24 38.13 -12.37
CA ILE A 242 21.58 39.38 -12.79
C ILE A 242 21.34 40.32 -11.61
N TYR A 243 21.00 39.77 -10.44
CA TYR A 243 20.67 40.52 -9.22
C TYR A 243 21.58 40.10 -8.05
N PRO A 244 22.26 41.05 -7.40
CA PRO A 244 23.17 40.75 -6.30
C PRO A 244 22.44 40.36 -5.00
N ASN A 245 21.13 40.60 -4.89
CA ASN A 245 20.37 40.30 -3.67
C ASN A 245 20.00 38.81 -3.59
N LEU A 246 20.78 38.09 -2.78
CA LEU A 246 20.63 36.65 -2.52
C LEU A 246 19.21 36.26 -2.05
N LEU A 247 18.56 37.10 -1.24
CA LEU A 247 17.22 36.79 -0.73
C LEU A 247 16.19 36.78 -1.86
N LEU A 248 16.26 37.75 -2.77
CA LEU A 248 15.36 37.79 -3.93
C LEU A 248 15.65 36.65 -4.91
N ALA A 249 16.92 36.27 -5.07
CA ALA A 249 17.30 35.14 -5.92
C ALA A 249 16.80 33.80 -5.37
N VAL A 250 16.98 33.56 -4.07
CA VAL A 250 16.48 32.34 -3.39
C VAL A 250 14.95 32.27 -3.41
N VAL A 251 14.27 33.37 -3.07
CA VAL A 251 12.80 33.39 -3.06
C VAL A 251 12.24 33.23 -4.47
N GLY A 252 12.80 33.95 -5.46
CA GLY A 252 12.37 33.86 -6.86
C GLY A 252 12.55 32.45 -7.43
N ALA A 253 13.73 31.85 -7.23
CA ALA A 253 13.99 30.49 -7.67
C ALA A 253 13.03 29.48 -7.02
N ARG A 254 12.80 29.61 -5.70
CA ARG A 254 11.94 28.69 -4.93
C ARG A 254 10.48 28.79 -5.33
N VAL A 255 9.97 30.00 -5.56
CA VAL A 255 8.60 30.21 -6.01
C VAL A 255 8.40 29.61 -7.40
N CYS A 256 9.29 29.92 -8.34
CA CYS A 256 9.21 29.41 -9.71
C CYS A 256 9.35 27.88 -9.78
N SER A 257 10.30 27.29 -9.06
CA SER A 257 10.51 25.85 -9.00
C SER A 257 9.34 25.11 -8.35
N SER A 258 8.74 25.69 -7.29
CA SER A 258 7.56 25.12 -6.63
C SER A 258 6.31 25.18 -7.50
N VAL A 259 6.09 26.30 -8.21
CA VAL A 259 4.97 26.44 -9.17
C VAL A 259 5.12 25.45 -10.32
N PHE A 260 6.34 25.28 -10.84
CA PHE A 260 6.65 24.28 -11.85
C PHE A 260 6.41 22.85 -11.35
N ASN A 261 6.91 22.51 -10.16
CA ASN A 261 6.68 21.20 -9.54
C ASN A 261 5.19 20.88 -9.38
N TYR A 262 4.43 21.84 -8.86
CA TYR A 262 3.00 21.71 -8.68
C TYR A 262 2.26 21.52 -10.01
N THR A 263 2.63 22.29 -11.03
CA THR A 263 2.02 22.19 -12.37
C THR A 263 2.34 20.85 -13.02
N LEU A 264 3.59 20.38 -12.94
CA LEU A 264 3.97 19.06 -13.42
C LEU A 264 3.24 17.94 -12.68
N ASN A 265 3.16 18.01 -11.35
CA ASN A 265 2.43 17.02 -10.57
C ASN A 265 0.95 17.00 -10.94
N ARG A 266 0.33 18.18 -11.11
CA ARG A 266 -1.07 18.28 -11.53
C ARG A 266 -1.33 17.68 -12.91
N VAL A 267 -0.46 17.95 -13.89
CA VAL A 267 -0.66 17.56 -15.30
C VAL A 267 -0.18 16.14 -15.59
N PHE A 268 0.91 15.68 -14.96
CA PHE A 268 1.53 14.39 -15.28
C PHE A 268 1.28 13.28 -14.26
N VAL A 269 1.14 13.63 -12.97
CA VAL A 269 0.96 12.66 -11.87
C VAL A 269 -0.52 12.45 -11.57
N PHE A 270 -1.30 13.53 -11.45
CA PHE A 270 -2.68 13.48 -10.93
C PHE A 270 -3.79 13.68 -11.99
N SER A 271 -3.47 13.62 -13.28
CA SER A 271 -4.40 13.95 -14.38
C SER A 271 -5.66 13.08 -14.51
N LYS A 272 -5.88 12.05 -13.67
CA LYS A 272 -7.01 11.11 -13.81
C LYS A 272 -7.81 10.79 -12.54
N GLY A 273 -7.72 11.52 -11.44
CA GLY A 273 -8.51 11.17 -10.24
C GLY A 273 -8.81 12.31 -9.28
N ASN A 274 -10.12 12.55 -9.08
CA ASN A 274 -10.78 13.28 -7.99
C ASN A 274 -10.44 14.76 -7.75
N ARG A 275 -11.37 15.61 -8.20
CA ARG A 275 -11.47 17.07 -7.95
C ARG A 275 -11.93 17.44 -6.53
N THR A 276 -12.25 16.50 -5.64
CA THR A 276 -13.12 16.77 -4.47
C THR A 276 -12.43 16.99 -3.11
N GLY A 277 -11.10 16.94 -3.00
CA GLY A 277 -10.38 17.17 -1.72
C GLY A 277 -9.45 18.39 -1.68
N PHE A 278 -9.52 19.26 -2.69
CA PHE A 278 -8.38 20.06 -3.14
C PHE A 278 -8.09 21.35 -2.34
N GLN A 279 -9.12 22.06 -1.85
CA GLN A 279 -8.90 23.37 -1.20
C GLN A 279 -8.33 23.28 0.23
N SER A 280 -8.55 22.16 0.94
CA SER A 280 -8.05 21.95 2.30
C SER A 280 -6.55 21.55 2.33
N SER A 281 -6.10 20.80 1.31
CA SER A 281 -4.71 20.32 1.19
C SER A 281 -3.73 21.39 0.70
N LEU A 282 -4.20 22.40 -0.04
CA LEU A 282 -3.40 23.52 -0.51
C LEU A 282 -2.82 24.37 0.64
N LYS A 283 -3.63 24.64 1.67
CA LYS A 283 -3.17 25.44 2.83
C LYS A 283 -2.03 24.76 3.57
N LYS A 284 -2.16 23.44 3.82
CA LYS A 284 -1.11 22.64 4.48
C LYS A 284 0.17 22.55 3.63
N TYR A 285 0.03 22.43 2.32
CA TYR A 285 1.15 22.44 1.38
C TYR A 285 1.89 23.79 1.37
N PHE A 286 1.17 24.91 1.24
CA PHE A 286 1.78 26.24 1.24
C PHE A 286 2.42 26.60 2.60
N THR A 287 1.83 26.20 3.73
CA THR A 287 2.46 26.37 5.05
C THR A 287 3.77 25.61 5.16
N LEU A 288 3.80 24.36 4.68
CA LEU A 288 5.03 23.56 4.68
C LEU A 288 6.10 24.16 3.75
N VAL A 289 5.71 24.65 2.57
CA VAL A 289 6.61 25.32 1.63
C VAL A 289 7.22 26.58 2.25
N LEU A 290 6.44 27.40 2.96
CA LEU A 290 6.94 28.60 3.63
C LEU A 290 7.95 28.27 4.74
N ILE A 291 7.69 27.24 5.55
CA ILE A 291 8.61 26.78 6.60
C ILE A 291 9.92 26.25 5.99
N ILE A 292 9.82 25.42 4.95
CA ILE A 292 10.98 24.88 4.23
C ILE A 292 11.77 26.00 3.55
N MET A 293 11.10 27.02 3.00
CA MET A 293 11.74 28.17 2.36
C MET A 293 12.51 29.02 3.38
N ALA A 294 11.93 29.30 4.54
CA ALA A 294 12.60 30.03 5.62
C ALA A 294 13.83 29.28 6.14
N LEU A 295 13.72 27.96 6.33
CA LEU A 295 14.84 27.12 6.75
C LEU A 295 15.93 27.03 5.69
N ASN A 296 15.57 26.96 4.41
CA ASN A 296 16.55 26.97 3.30
C ASN A 296 17.35 28.25 3.28
N TYR A 297 16.68 29.39 3.31
CA TYR A 297 17.35 30.67 3.33
C TYR A 297 18.29 30.81 4.54
N GLY A 298 17.82 30.43 5.74
CA GLY A 298 18.64 30.51 6.97
C GLY A 298 19.89 29.64 6.90
N LEU A 299 19.76 28.37 6.49
CA LEU A 299 20.89 27.45 6.34
C LEU A 299 21.88 27.92 5.27
N LEU A 300 21.36 28.38 4.14
CA LEU A 300 22.18 28.79 3.01
C LEU A 300 22.93 30.09 3.30
N TYR A 301 22.29 31.04 4.00
CA TYR A 301 22.92 32.25 4.54
C TYR A 301 24.06 31.91 5.51
N MET A 302 23.80 31.04 6.49
CA MET A 302 24.80 30.59 7.46
C MET A 302 25.99 29.92 6.76
N ILE A 303 25.76 28.94 5.89
CA ILE A 303 26.82 28.14 5.26
C ILE A 303 27.63 28.98 4.26
N ASN A 304 26.97 29.84 3.46
CA ASN A 304 27.66 30.63 2.45
C ASN A 304 28.39 31.85 3.02
N LEU A 305 27.75 32.65 3.88
CA LEU A 305 28.32 33.93 4.33
C LEU A 305 29.11 33.81 5.63
N GLN A 306 28.73 32.89 6.54
CA GLN A 306 29.40 32.75 7.83
C GLN A 306 30.54 31.73 7.82
N PHE A 307 30.41 30.66 7.01
CA PHE A 307 31.45 29.64 6.83
C PHE A 307 32.25 29.79 5.53
N GLY A 308 31.92 30.78 4.68
CA GLY A 308 32.67 31.10 3.45
C GLY A 308 32.59 30.02 2.37
N VAL A 309 31.65 29.07 2.47
CA VAL A 309 31.52 27.98 1.52
C VAL A 309 30.96 28.51 0.20
N PRO A 310 31.55 28.19 -0.97
CA PRO A 310 31.03 28.63 -2.26
C PRO A 310 29.55 28.24 -2.44
N LEU A 311 28.77 29.13 -3.04
CA LEU A 311 27.30 29.07 -3.10
C LEU A 311 26.76 27.71 -3.58
N PHE A 312 27.44 27.09 -4.54
CA PHE A 312 27.08 25.77 -5.06
C PHE A 312 27.13 24.66 -3.99
N TYR A 313 28.23 24.59 -3.22
CA TYR A 313 28.40 23.59 -2.16
C TYR A 313 27.49 23.89 -0.96
N ALA A 314 27.29 25.17 -0.64
CA ALA A 314 26.36 25.60 0.40
C ALA A 314 24.92 25.18 0.07
N LYS A 315 24.50 25.32 -1.19
CA LYS A 315 23.19 24.87 -1.69
C LYS A 315 23.04 23.36 -1.61
N LEU A 316 24.03 22.59 -2.07
CA LEU A 316 23.99 21.13 -2.05
C LEU A 316 23.88 20.58 -0.60
N LEU A 317 24.65 21.16 0.33
CA LEU A 317 24.62 20.77 1.74
C LEU A 317 23.29 21.16 2.39
N THR A 318 22.76 22.34 2.09
CA THR A 318 21.47 22.83 2.61
C THR A 318 20.32 21.94 2.14
N GLU A 319 20.27 21.56 0.86
CA GLU A 319 19.23 20.66 0.35
C GLU A 319 19.32 19.27 1.00
N THR A 320 20.53 18.75 1.24
CA THR A 320 20.73 17.47 1.95
C THR A 320 20.26 17.56 3.40
N ILE A 321 20.60 18.63 4.12
CA ILE A 321 20.18 18.87 5.51
C ILE A 321 18.67 19.06 5.59
N LEU A 322 18.07 19.85 4.68
CA LEU A 322 16.62 20.04 4.64
C LEU A 322 15.88 18.77 4.28
N PHE A 323 16.43 17.94 3.39
CA PHE A 323 15.86 16.64 3.08
C PHE A 323 15.84 15.75 4.33
N LEU A 324 16.96 15.66 5.06
CA LEU A 324 17.05 14.90 6.32
C LEU A 324 16.16 15.50 7.42
N PHE A 325 16.09 16.82 7.53
CA PHE A 325 15.27 17.51 8.52
C PHE A 325 13.78 17.37 8.22
N SER A 326 13.38 17.49 6.95
CA SER A 326 12.02 17.21 6.47
C SER A 326 11.65 15.76 6.75
N TYR A 327 12.56 14.82 6.49
CA TYR A 327 12.39 13.40 6.86
C TYR A 327 12.20 13.21 8.37
N LEU A 328 13.03 13.83 9.21
CA LEU A 328 12.95 13.73 10.68
C LEU A 328 11.71 14.40 11.26
N ILE A 329 11.30 15.55 10.71
CA ILE A 329 10.09 16.27 11.11
C ILE A 329 8.84 15.49 10.71
N GLN A 330 8.78 14.99 9.48
CA GLN A 330 7.67 14.14 9.05
C GLN A 330 7.60 12.90 9.95
N LYS A 331 8.76 12.28 10.23
CA LYS A 331 8.90 11.17 11.19
C LYS A 331 8.41 11.48 12.61
N ARG A 332 8.56 12.71 13.12
CA ARG A 332 8.18 13.08 14.51
C ARG A 332 6.82 13.77 14.67
N LEU A 333 6.40 14.58 13.71
CA LEU A 333 5.18 15.39 13.80
C LEU A 333 3.97 14.74 13.11
N VAL A 334 4.20 13.92 12.09
CA VAL A 334 3.11 13.17 11.41
C VAL A 334 2.91 11.80 12.07
N PHE A 335 3.98 11.17 12.56
CA PHE A 335 3.94 9.82 13.15
C PHE A 335 4.10 9.78 14.67
N LYS A 336 3.71 10.87 15.36
CA LYS A 336 3.60 10.81 16.82
C LYS A 336 2.43 9.88 17.17
N ASP A 337 2.75 8.68 17.62
CA ASP A 337 1.90 7.80 18.43
C ASP A 337 0.97 8.68 19.29
N ARG A 338 -0.34 8.62 19.03
CA ARG A 338 -1.34 9.04 20.01
C ARG A 338 -1.38 7.99 21.12
N ARG A 339 -0.33 7.95 21.95
CA ARG A 339 -0.43 7.32 23.27
C ARG A 339 -1.17 8.28 24.19
N GLY A 340 -2.37 7.86 24.58
CA GLY A 340 -3.09 8.35 25.76
C GLY A 340 -3.95 9.58 25.53
N SER A 341 -5.24 9.38 25.23
CA SER A 341 -6.39 9.99 25.93
C SER A 341 -7.67 9.86 25.11
N SER A 342 -8.31 8.70 25.14
CA SER A 342 -9.76 8.59 24.96
C SER A 342 -10.19 7.23 25.52
N GLY A 343 -10.95 7.27 26.62
CA GLY A 343 -11.57 6.09 27.22
C GLY A 343 -12.52 5.38 26.24
N PRO A 344 -13.06 4.22 26.63
CA PRO A 344 -13.85 3.39 25.73
C PRO A 344 -15.06 4.18 25.22
N VAL A 345 -15.10 4.37 23.90
CA VAL A 345 -16.32 4.83 23.23
C VAL A 345 -17.28 3.64 23.25
N MET A 346 -18.17 3.64 24.25
CA MET A 346 -19.36 2.80 24.27
C MET A 346 -20.20 3.12 23.03
N PHE A 347 -20.13 2.29 22.01
CA PHE A 347 -21.10 2.29 20.92
C PHE A 347 -22.46 1.89 21.49
N LYS A 348 -23.37 2.86 21.62
CA LYS A 348 -24.81 2.56 21.69
C LYS A 348 -25.20 2.00 20.32
N GLY A 349 -25.54 0.71 20.28
CA GLY A 349 -26.13 0.09 19.10
C GLY A 349 -27.43 0.78 18.70
N PRO A 350 -27.86 0.65 17.42
CA PRO A 350 -29.10 1.23 16.95
C PRO A 350 -30.28 0.58 17.70
N GLU A 351 -31.10 1.42 18.34
CA GLU A 351 -32.37 1.01 18.92
C GLU A 351 -33.28 0.49 17.80
N TYR A 352 -33.64 -0.78 17.96
CA TYR A 352 -34.60 -1.51 17.15
C TYR A 352 -35.91 -0.74 16.98
N PHE A 353 -36.34 -0.59 15.73
CA PHE A 353 -37.74 -0.34 15.39
C PHE A 353 -38.56 -1.52 15.93
N LYS A 354 -39.36 -1.27 16.97
CA LYS A 354 -40.34 -2.23 17.48
C LYS A 354 -41.46 -2.41 16.45
N PRO A 355 -42.00 -3.62 16.28
CA PRO A 355 -43.21 -3.85 15.51
C PRO A 355 -44.41 -3.33 16.31
N THR A 356 -45.23 -2.48 15.70
CA THR A 356 -46.63 -2.31 16.08
C THR A 356 -47.48 -3.10 15.10
N PHE A 357 -48.45 -3.83 15.69
CA PHE A 357 -49.46 -4.71 15.09
C PHE A 357 -50.03 -4.29 13.74
#